data_AF-A0A0Q4KXT3-F1
#
_entry.id   AF-A0A0Q4KXT3-F1
#
_cell.length_a   1.000
_cell.length_b   1.000
_cell.length_c   1.000
_cell.angle_alpha   90.00
_cell.angle_beta   90.00
_cell.angle_gamma   90.00
#
_symmetry.space_group_name_H-M   'P 1'
#
loop_
_entity.id
_entity.type
_entity.pdbx_description
1 polymer ?
#
loop_
_entity_poly.entity_id
_entity_poly.type
_entity_poly.pdbx_seq_one_letter_code
_entity_poly.pdbx_strand_id
1 'polypeptide(L)' 'MDDVTRDGHALVAAVRAAARVHAASWEALVPDSFTVNFAAEAAEEAAFAQMAEAKRRLRDHICATYGVSIRELGDLAVV' A
#
# COMPACT_ATOMS: atom_id res chain seq x y z
N MET A 1 18.66 9.42 -18.98
CA MET A 1 18.76 8.64 -17.73
C MET A 1 17.53 8.99 -16.88
N ASP A 2 16.33 8.85 -17.45
CA ASP A 2 15.13 9.59 -16.99
C ASP A 2 13.87 8.71 -16.89
N ASP A 3 13.96 7.45 -17.33
CA ASP A 3 12.81 6.53 -17.42
C ASP A 3 12.58 5.80 -16.09
N VAL A 4 13.64 5.27 -15.48
CA VAL A 4 13.61 4.54 -14.20
C VAL A 4 13.15 5.42 -13.03
N THR A 5 13.63 6.66 -12.96
CA THR A 5 13.24 7.62 -11.92
C THR A 5 11.80 8.10 -12.08
N ARG A 6 11.33 8.31 -13.32
CA ARG A 6 9.93 8.66 -13.60
C ARG A 6 8.99 7.52 -13.21
N ASP A 7 9.38 6.27 -13.48
CA ASP A 7 8.62 5.07 -13.09
C ASP A 7 8.51 4.92 -11.56
N GLY A 8 9.62 5.10 -10.84
CA GLY A 8 9.63 5.05 -9.37
C GLY A 8 8.70 6.07 -8.69
N HIS A 9 8.67 7.31 -9.18
CA HIS A 9 7.75 8.34 -8.66
C HIS A 9 6.28 7.99 -8.86
N ALA A 10 5.93 7.40 -10.00
CA ALA A 10 4.57 6.95 -10.27
C ALA A 10 4.15 5.83 -9.31
N LEU A 11 5.05 4.87 -9.03
CA LEU A 11 4.80 3.79 -8.07
C LEU A 11 4.61 4.31 -6.65
N VAL A 12 5.41 5.29 -6.20
CA VAL A 12 5.23 5.95 -4.90
C VAL A 12 3.89 6.68 -4.84
N ALA A 13 3.50 7.38 -5.91
CA ALA A 13 2.20 8.05 -5.98
C ALA A 13 1.04 7.06 -5.88
N ALA A 14 1.15 5.89 -6.54
CA ALA A 14 0.16 4.83 -6.46
C ALA A 14 0.03 4.25 -5.04
N VAL A 15 1.15 4.01 -4.34
CA VAL A 15 1.12 3.58 -2.93
C VAL A 15 0.45 4.61 -2.03
N ARG A 16 0.76 5.90 -2.20
CA ARG A 16 0.14 6.99 -1.43
C ARG A 16 -1.34 7.17 -1.74
N ALA A 17 -1.77 6.89 -2.97
CA ALA A 17 -3.18 6.90 -3.33
C ALA A 17 -3.93 5.74 -2.65
N ALA A 18 -3.40 4.51 -2.74
CA ALA A 18 -4.01 3.35 -2.11
C ALA A 18 -4.07 3.44 -0.58
N ALA A 19 -3.02 3.98 0.06
CA ALA A 19 -3.00 4.20 1.51
C ALA A 19 -4.06 5.20 2.00
N ARG A 20 -4.45 6.18 1.16
CA ARG A 20 -5.54 7.11 1.50
C ARG A 20 -6.92 6.47 1.42
N VAL A 21 -7.09 5.48 0.55
CA VAL A 21 -8.37 4.74 0.39
C VAL A 21 -8.58 3.78 1.57
N HIS A 22 -7.52 3.17 2.07
CA HIS A 22 -7.52 2.28 3.23
C HIS A 22 -7.70 3.03 4.59
N ALA A 23 -7.85 4.34 4.60
CA ALA A 23 -8.00 5.11 5.84
C ALA A 23 -9.44 5.07 6.39
N ALA A 24 -10.07 3.88 6.42
CA ALA A 24 -11.41 3.72 6.99
C ALA A 24 -11.37 3.93 8.51
N SER A 25 -12.34 4.68 9.04
CA SER A 25 -12.47 4.83 10.49
C SER A 25 -13.24 3.67 11.09
N TRP A 26 -13.01 3.39 12.38
CA TRP A 26 -13.72 2.33 13.10
C TRP A 26 -15.24 2.51 13.05
N GLU A 27 -15.71 3.76 13.10
CA GLU A 27 -17.13 4.12 13.02
C GLU A 27 -17.75 3.83 11.63
N ALA A 28 -16.95 3.70 10.57
CA ALA A 28 -17.45 3.26 9.26
C ALA A 28 -17.73 1.75 9.23
N LEU A 29 -16.96 0.96 10.00
CA LEU A 29 -17.09 -0.49 10.12
C LEU A 29 -18.14 -0.89 11.17
N VAL A 30 -18.18 -0.14 12.28
CA VAL A 30 -19.07 -0.37 13.43
C VAL A 30 -19.73 0.96 13.81
N PRO A 31 -20.81 1.36 13.11
CA PRO A 31 -21.45 2.66 13.34
C PRO A 31 -22.13 2.74 14.72
N ASP A 32 -22.50 1.61 15.31
CA ASP A 32 -23.03 1.51 16.67
C ASP A 32 -22.69 0.14 17.28
N SER A 33 -22.90 -0.03 18.59
CA SER A 33 -22.51 -1.23 19.34
C SER A 33 -23.22 -2.54 18.92
N PHE A 34 -24.25 -2.47 18.09
CA PHE A 34 -25.06 -3.62 17.66
C PHE A 34 -25.00 -3.86 16.15
N THR A 35 -24.41 -2.94 15.39
CA THR A 35 -24.39 -2.98 13.93
C THR A 35 -22.98 -3.11 13.41
N VAL A 36 -22.73 -4.16 12.62
CA VAL A 36 -21.52 -4.32 11.80
C VAL A 36 -21.89 -4.02 10.35
N ASN A 37 -21.14 -3.11 9.73
CA ASN A 37 -21.32 -2.77 8.33
C ASN A 37 -20.44 -3.66 7.44
N PHE A 38 -20.96 -4.83 7.07
CA PHE A 38 -20.26 -5.80 6.21
C PHE A 38 -19.88 -5.24 4.82
N ALA A 39 -20.63 -4.25 4.32
CA ALA A 39 -20.27 -3.59 3.07
C ALA A 39 -19.02 -2.72 3.23
N ALA A 40 -18.90 -2.01 4.37
CA ALA A 40 -17.69 -1.26 4.70
C ALA A 40 -16.50 -2.20 4.99
N GLU A 41 -16.74 -3.36 5.63
CA GLU A 41 -15.72 -4.39 5.83
C GLU A 41 -15.18 -4.91 4.49
N ALA A 42 -16.06 -5.31 3.56
CA ALA A 42 -15.64 -5.78 2.25
C ALA A 42 -14.91 -4.69 1.43
N ALA A 43 -15.34 -3.43 1.56
CA ALA A 43 -14.65 -2.30 0.93
C ALA A 43 -13.24 -2.07 1.52
N GLU A 44 -13.10 -2.25 2.83
CA GLU A 44 -11.82 -2.13 3.53
C GLU A 44 -10.87 -3.28 3.18
N GLU A 45 -11.36 -4.52 3.09
CA GLU A 45 -10.56 -5.66 2.60
C GLU A 45 -10.07 -5.42 1.17
N ALA A 46 -10.94 -4.92 0.29
CA ALA A 46 -10.57 -4.58 -1.08
C ALA A 46 -9.55 -3.42 -1.14
N ALA A 47 -9.68 -2.41 -0.27
CA ALA A 47 -8.73 -1.31 -0.17
C ALA A 47 -7.36 -1.79 0.35
N PHE A 48 -7.35 -2.66 1.35
CA PHE A 48 -6.14 -3.29 1.87
C PHE A 48 -5.42 -4.11 0.80
N ALA A 49 -6.15 -4.95 0.04
CA ALA A 49 -5.59 -5.75 -1.04
C ALA A 49 -4.92 -4.88 -2.13
N GLN A 50 -5.57 -3.77 -2.50
CA GLN A 50 -5.00 -2.80 -3.45
C GLN A 50 -3.75 -2.11 -2.91
N MET A 51 -3.73 -1.74 -1.63
CA MET A 51 -2.55 -1.16 -0.98
C MET A 51 -1.40 -2.17 -0.93
N ALA A 52 -1.67 -3.43 -0.57
CA ALA A 52 -0.67 -4.49 -0.52
C ALA A 52 -0.04 -4.75 -1.90
N GLU A 53 -0.86 -4.79 -2.95
CA GLU A 53 -0.43 -4.90 -4.35
C GLU A 53 0.49 -3.73 -4.75
N ALA A 54 0.06 -2.49 -4.49
CA ALA A 54 0.85 -1.30 -4.81
C ALA A 54 2.21 -1.29 -4.09
N LYS A 55 2.23 -1.66 -2.80
CA LYS A 55 3.47 -1.81 -2.01
C LYS A 55 4.37 -2.91 -2.56
N ARG A 56 3.81 -4.03 -3.03
CA ARG A 56 4.58 -5.11 -3.66
C ARG A 56 5.25 -4.62 -4.94
N ARG A 57 4.52 -3.93 -5.83
CA ARG A 57 5.09 -3.38 -7.07
C ARG A 57 6.23 -2.40 -6.82
N LEU A 58 6.07 -1.49 -5.85
CA LEU A 58 7.14 -0.56 -5.50
C LEU A 58 8.39 -1.29 -5.00
N ARG A 59 8.21 -2.27 -4.12
CA ARG A 59 9.29 -3.11 -3.60
C ARG A 59 10.00 -3.87 -4.71
N ASP A 60 9.25 -4.52 -5.60
CA ASP A 60 9.81 -5.27 -6.72
C ASP A 60 10.63 -4.36 -7.64
N HIS A 61 10.12 -3.16 -7.94
CA HIS A 61 10.86 -2.14 -8.70
C HIS A 61 12.16 -1.72 -7.99
N ILE A 62 12.14 -1.48 -6.67
CA ILE A 62 13.35 -1.13 -5.91
C ILE A 62 14.38 -2.26 -5.96
N CYS A 63 13.96 -3.50 -5.71
CA CYS A 63 14.84 -4.66 -5.78
C CYS A 63 15.47 -4.82 -7.17
N ALA A 64 14.67 -4.70 -8.24
CA ALA A 64 15.15 -4.78 -9.62
C ALA A 64 16.08 -3.63 -10.00
N THR A 65 15.77 -2.41 -9.55
CA THR A 65 16.54 -1.20 -9.89
C THR A 65 17.90 -1.16 -9.21
N TYR A 66 17.96 -1.55 -7.94
CA TYR A 66 19.17 -1.44 -7.12
C TYR A 66 19.89 -2.77 -6.92
N GLY A 67 19.36 -3.88 -7.44
CA GLY A 67 19.95 -5.20 -7.31
C GLY A 67 19.97 -5.73 -5.87
N VAL A 68 19.08 -5.21 -5.01
CA VAL A 68 18.97 -5.61 -3.60
C VAL A 68 17.87 -6.65 -3.41
N SER A 69 18.05 -7.52 -2.43
CA SER A 69 17.02 -8.44 -1.99
C SER A 69 15.99 -7.74 -1.10
N ILE A 70 14.83 -8.38 -0.92
CA ILE A 70 13.81 -7.90 0.02
C ILE A 70 14.32 -7.82 1.46
N ARG A 71 15.24 -8.70 1.84
CA ARG A 71 15.84 -8.68 3.18
C ARG A 71 16.69 -7.44 3.37
N GLU A 72 17.60 -7.17 2.43
CA GLU A 72 18.47 -5.99 2.45
C GLU A 72 17.67 -4.69 2.40
N LEU A 73 16.60 -4.66 1.61
CA LEU A 73 15.67 -3.53 1.60
C LEU A 73 14.99 -3.32 2.96
N GLY A 74 14.62 -4.40 3.66
CA GLY A 74 14.05 -4.34 5.00
C GLY A 74 15.05 -3.80 6.02
N ASP A 75 16.30 -4.24 5.98
CA ASP A 75 17.36 -3.81 6.89
C ASP A 75 17.68 -2.30 6.73
N LEU A 76 17.52 -1.73 5.54
CA LEU A 76 17.68 -0.29 5.28
C LEU A 76 16.59 0.59 5.92
N ALA A 77 15.39 0.04 6.15
CA ALA A 77 14.23 0.80 6.62
C ALA A 77 14.17 0.99 8.15
N VAL A 78 15.11 0.41 8.91
CA VAL A 78 15.07 0.30 10.38
C VAL A 78 15.99 1.32 11.09
N VAL A 79 16.63 2.23 10.35
CA VAL A 79 17.55 3.25 10.92
C VAL A 79 16.80 4.41 11.57
#